data_AF-A0AA88V812-F1
#
_entry.id   AF-A0AA88V812-F1
#
_cell.length_a   1.000
_cell.length_b   1.000
_cell.length_c   1.000
_cell.angle_alpha   90.00
_cell.angle_beta   90.00
_cell.angle_gamma   90.00
#
_symmetry.space_group_name_H-M   'P 1'
#
loop_
_entity.id
_entity.type
_entity.pdbx_description
1 polymer ?
#
loop_
_entity_poly.entity_id
_entity_poly.type
_entity_poly.pdbx_seq_one_letter_code
_entity_poly.pdbx_strand_id
1 'polypeptide(L)'
;MDYSISRETYRRSASRITVIAHLFGVTAIILLLVWLLHYREGLDIESDNPYRVFNVHPFLMFFGFIFLAGEAMMAYKTVPAEHQLQKFLHMFVHLAAICLGIVGIHAVFKFHDQT
;
A
#
# COMPACT_ATOMS: atom_id res chain seq x y z
N MET A 1 25.52 11.45 30.76
CA MET A 1 24.79 10.56 29.83
C MET A 1 24.82 11.21 28.47
N ASP A 2 25.63 10.66 27.58
CA ASP A 2 25.79 11.15 26.22
C ASP A 2 24.55 10.78 25.40
N TYR A 3 23.69 11.77 25.13
CA TYR A 3 22.49 11.61 24.30
C TYR A 3 22.80 11.67 22.79
N SER A 4 24.08 11.63 22.40
CA SER A 4 24.50 11.62 21.00
C SER A 4 24.44 10.21 20.38
N ILE A 5 23.32 9.50 20.52
CA ILE A 5 23.01 8.44 19.54
C ILE A 5 23.10 9.13 18.16
N SER A 6 24.19 8.87 17.46
CA SER A 6 24.63 9.74 16.39
C SER A 6 23.55 9.75 15.32
N ARG A 7 23.10 10.94 14.90
CA ARG A 7 22.12 11.09 13.80
C ARG A 7 22.51 10.26 12.58
N GLU A 8 23.81 10.03 12.40
CA GLU A 8 24.38 9.13 11.41
C GLU A 8 23.98 7.66 11.59
N THR A 9 24.10 7.11 12.81
CA THR A 9 23.66 5.73 13.12
C THR A 9 22.15 5.60 12.97
N TYR A 10 21.39 6.59 13.43
CA TYR A 10 19.93 6.63 13.24
C TYR A 10 19.54 6.65 11.76
N ARG A 11 20.18 7.50 10.94
CA ARG A 11 19.92 7.59 9.49
C ARG A 11 20.32 6.32 8.73
N ARG A 12 21.45 5.69 9.09
CA ARG A 12 21.90 4.42 8.50
C ARG A 12 20.97 3.25 8.85
N SER A 13 20.52 3.17 10.12
CA SER A 13 19.61 2.12 10.56
C SER A 13 18.21 2.28 9.94
N ALA A 14 17.71 3.52 9.90
CA ALA A 14 16.46 3.85 9.19
C ALA A 14 16.52 3.45 7.71
N SER A 15 17.64 3.70 7.02
CA SER A 15 17.81 3.29 5.62
C SER A 15 17.72 1.78 5.40
N ARG A 16 18.32 0.95 6.26
CA ARG A 16 18.26 -0.52 6.14
C ARG A 16 16.85 -1.06 6.35
N ILE A 17 16.15 -0.55 7.36
CA ILE A 17 14.77 -0.96 7.66
C ILE A 17 13.86 -0.59 6.48
N THR A 18 14.04 0.59 5.90
CA THR A 18 13.23 0.99 4.74
C THR A 18 13.45 0.11 3.52
N VAL A 19 14.70 -0.27 3.21
CA VAL A 19 15.00 -1.19 2.10
C VAL A 19 14.31 -2.54 2.33
N ILE A 20 14.36 -3.06 3.56
CA ILE A 20 13.68 -4.31 3.92
C ILE A 20 12.16 -4.15 3.76
N ALA A 21 11.58 -3.04 4.23
CA ALA A 21 10.15 -2.76 4.09
C ALA A 21 9.72 -2.70 2.61
N HIS A 22 10.50 -2.06 1.74
CA HIS A 22 10.24 -2.02 0.30
C HIS A 22 10.29 -3.42 -0.32
N LEU A 23 11.30 -4.22 0.04
CA LEU A 23 11.44 -5.59 -0.47
C LEU A 23 10.24 -6.46 -0.07
N PHE A 24 9.82 -6.41 1.19
CA PHE A 24 8.64 -7.14 1.64
C PHE A 24 7.34 -6.61 1.00
N GLY A 25 7.19 -5.29 0.87
CA GLY A 25 6.04 -4.67 0.22
C GLY A 25 5.91 -5.08 -1.25
N VAL A 26 7.01 -5.03 -2.01
CA VAL A 26 7.07 -5.47 -3.41
C VAL A 26 6.84 -6.99 -3.54
N THR A 27 7.41 -7.78 -2.62
CA THR A 27 7.16 -9.24 -2.63
C THR A 27 5.69 -9.54 -2.37
N ALA A 28 5.09 -8.87 -1.39
CA ALA A 28 3.70 -9.08 -1.01
C ALA A 28 2.72 -8.65 -2.11
N ILE A 29 2.96 -7.53 -2.82
CA ILE A 29 2.10 -7.14 -3.96
C ILE A 29 2.22 -8.13 -5.12
N ILE A 30 3.42 -8.68 -5.38
CA ILE A 30 3.61 -9.74 -6.41
C ILE A 30 2.84 -10.99 -6.02
N LEU A 31 2.98 -11.48 -4.79
CA LEU A 31 2.27 -12.66 -4.31
C LEU A 31 0.75 -12.47 -4.35
N LEU A 32 0.27 -11.27 -4.00
CA LEU A 32 -1.15 -10.91 -4.10
C LEU A 32 -1.63 -10.94 -5.56
N LEU A 33 -0.88 -10.34 -6.50
CA LEU A 33 -1.23 -10.35 -7.92
C LEU A 33 -1.22 -11.78 -8.48
N VAL A 34 -0.25 -12.61 -8.12
CA VAL A 34 -0.22 -14.03 -8.49
C VAL A 34 -1.45 -14.74 -7.94
N TRP A 35 -1.80 -14.53 -6.67
CA TRP A 35 -3.01 -15.10 -6.08
C TRP A 35 -4.28 -14.70 -6.85
N LEU A 36 -4.44 -13.41 -7.14
CA LEU A 36 -5.67 -12.89 -7.74
C LEU A 36 -5.79 -13.20 -9.25
N LEU A 37 -4.70 -13.09 -10.00
CA LEU A 37 -4.71 -13.29 -11.45
C LEU A 37 -4.58 -14.75 -11.86
N HIS A 38 -3.74 -15.54 -11.16
CA HIS A 38 -3.50 -16.94 -11.52
C HIS A 38 -4.48 -17.89 -10.83
N TYR A 39 -4.69 -17.75 -9.52
CA TYR A 39 -5.50 -18.71 -8.75
C TYR A 39 -6.97 -18.32 -8.61
N ARG A 40 -7.32 -17.05 -8.80
CA ARG A 40 -8.68 -16.53 -8.59
C ARG A 40 -9.35 -16.01 -9.87
N GLU A 41 -8.78 -16.32 -11.02
CA GLU A 41 -9.33 -16.03 -12.35
C GLU A 41 -9.46 -14.54 -12.70
N GLY A 42 -8.75 -13.65 -12.00
CA GLY A 42 -8.63 -12.25 -12.37
C GLY A 42 -9.39 -11.26 -11.49
N LEU A 43 -9.33 -9.99 -11.93
CA LEU A 43 -9.86 -8.81 -11.23
C LEU A 43 -10.77 -8.06 -12.19
N ASP A 44 -12.06 -8.01 -11.87
CA ASP A 44 -13.04 -7.33 -12.72
C ASP A 44 -14.21 -6.85 -11.86
N ILE A 45 -14.34 -5.53 -11.74
CA ILE A 45 -15.37 -4.89 -10.92
C ILE A 45 -16.75 -4.96 -11.59
N GLU A 46 -16.83 -5.17 -12.91
CA GLU A 46 -18.07 -5.23 -13.69
C GLU A 46 -18.42 -6.65 -14.15
N SER A 47 -17.78 -7.67 -13.58
CA SER A 47 -18.01 -9.06 -13.95
C SER A 47 -19.37 -9.59 -13.51
N ASP A 48 -19.94 -10.48 -14.33
CA ASP A 48 -21.07 -11.34 -13.95
C ASP A 48 -20.67 -12.43 -12.95
N ASN A 49 -19.36 -12.73 -12.86
CA ASN A 49 -18.84 -13.64 -11.84
C ASN A 49 -18.57 -12.87 -10.53
N PRO A 50 -19.36 -13.08 -9.47
CA PRO A 50 -19.24 -12.32 -8.23
C PRO A 50 -17.86 -12.51 -7.58
N TYR A 51 -17.20 -13.65 -7.77
CA TYR A 51 -15.87 -13.88 -7.21
C TYR A 51 -14.79 -12.97 -7.81
N ARG A 52 -14.93 -12.54 -9.07
CA ARG A 52 -13.99 -11.60 -9.71
C ARG A 52 -14.19 -10.17 -9.21
N VAL A 53 -15.43 -9.81 -8.91
CA VAL A 53 -15.77 -8.55 -8.22
C VAL A 53 -15.20 -8.56 -6.81
N PHE A 54 -15.35 -9.67 -6.09
CA PHE A 54 -14.75 -9.82 -4.76
C PHE A 54 -13.23 -9.68 -4.80
N ASN A 55 -12.52 -10.24 -5.79
CA ASN A 55 -11.06 -10.16 -5.87
C ASN A 55 -10.53 -8.72 -5.94
N VAL A 56 -11.33 -7.76 -6.44
CA VAL A 56 -10.99 -6.33 -6.46
C VAL A 56 -10.86 -5.77 -5.03
N HIS A 57 -11.64 -6.29 -4.07
CA HIS A 57 -11.57 -5.89 -2.67
C HIS A 57 -10.18 -6.12 -2.04
N PRO A 58 -9.66 -7.37 -1.90
CA PRO A 58 -8.36 -7.60 -1.29
C PRO A 58 -7.21 -6.93 -2.07
N PHE A 59 -7.32 -6.79 -3.40
CA PHE A 59 -6.35 -6.02 -4.17
C PHE A 59 -6.26 -4.57 -3.72
N LEU A 60 -7.38 -3.86 -3.73
CA LEU A 60 -7.43 -2.44 -3.41
C LEU A 60 -7.17 -2.17 -1.91
N MET A 61 -7.61 -3.05 -1.03
CA MET A 61 -7.33 -2.96 0.40
C MET A 61 -5.84 -3.11 0.70
N PHE A 62 -5.18 -4.09 0.09
CA PHE A 62 -3.75 -4.27 0.27
C PHE A 62 -2.96 -3.13 -0.39
N PHE A 63 -3.25 -2.84 -1.66
CA PHE A 63 -2.50 -1.82 -2.40
C PHE A 63 -2.67 -0.42 -1.81
N GLY A 64 -3.89 -0.05 -1.45
CA GLY A 64 -4.20 1.24 -0.82
C GLY A 64 -3.69 1.31 0.63
N PHE A 65 -4.28 0.52 1.52
CA PHE A 65 -4.08 0.71 2.97
C PHE A 65 -2.83 0.06 3.54
N ILE A 66 -2.21 -0.89 2.85
CA ILE A 66 -0.97 -1.52 3.34
C ILE A 66 0.22 -0.95 2.58
N PHE A 67 0.23 -1.07 1.26
CA PHE A 67 1.38 -0.68 0.46
C PHE A 67 1.52 0.85 0.36
N LEU A 68 0.55 1.56 -0.22
CA LEU A 68 0.64 3.01 -0.41
C LEU A 68 0.65 3.77 0.92
N ALA A 69 -0.16 3.37 1.90
CA ALA A 69 -0.12 4.00 3.23
C ALA A 69 1.24 3.75 3.93
N GLY A 70 1.86 2.59 3.73
CA GLY A 70 3.22 2.28 4.19
C GLY A 70 4.26 3.23 3.59
N GLU A 71 4.22 3.40 2.27
CA GLU A 71 5.09 4.33 1.54
C GLU A 71 4.89 5.78 1.98
N ALA A 72 3.64 6.21 2.17
CA ALA A 72 3.30 7.54 2.65
C ALA A 72 3.89 7.82 4.05
N MET A 73 3.85 6.85 4.97
CA MET A 73 4.46 6.97 6.29
C MET A 73 5.99 7.08 6.22
N MET A 74 6.62 6.40 5.27
CA MET A 74 8.07 6.42 5.07
C MET A 74 8.57 7.64 4.27
N ALA A 75 7.69 8.39 3.60
CA ALA A 75 8.02 9.48 2.69
C ALA A 75 9.00 10.53 3.27
N TYR A 76 8.87 10.89 4.55
CA TYR A 76 9.78 11.83 5.23
C TYR A 76 11.22 11.33 5.34
N LYS A 77 11.44 10.01 5.23
CA LYS A 77 12.74 9.36 5.31
C LYS A 77 13.25 8.88 3.95
N THR A 78 12.36 8.57 3.01
CA THR A 78 12.73 8.01 1.70
C THR A 78 12.89 9.05 0.61
N VAL A 79 12.15 10.15 0.67
CA VAL A 79 12.16 11.17 -0.39
C VAL A 79 13.20 12.26 -0.04
N PRO A 80 14.28 12.42 -0.83
CA PRO A 80 15.26 13.48 -0.63
C PRO A 80 14.72 14.81 -1.19
N ALA A 81 13.73 15.38 -0.51
CA ALA A 81 13.05 16.61 -0.89
C ALA A 81 12.92 17.59 0.28
N GLU A 82 12.56 18.84 -0.03
CA GLU A 82 12.20 19.82 0.99
C GLU A 82 11.02 19.33 1.84
N HIS A 83 11.02 19.70 3.12
CA HIS A 83 10.02 19.24 4.08
C HIS A 83 8.57 19.57 3.67
N GLN A 84 8.34 20.68 2.96
CA GLN A 84 7.02 21.02 2.42
C GLN A 84 6.58 20.04 1.32
N LEU A 85 7.49 19.64 0.44
CA LEU A 85 7.21 18.64 -0.59
C LEU A 85 6.99 17.25 0.03
N GLN A 86 7.77 16.87 1.05
CA GLN A 86 7.55 15.61 1.79
C GLN A 86 6.16 15.58 2.46
N LYS A 87 5.72 16.69 3.05
CA LYS A 87 4.35 16.84 3.60
C LYS A 87 3.28 16.66 2.54
N PHE A 88 3.47 17.32 1.39
CA PHE A 88 2.53 17.21 0.28
C PHE A 88 2.43 15.77 -0.22
N LEU A 89 3.56 15.09 -0.45
CA LEU A 89 3.59 13.69 -0.88
C LEU A 89 2.95 12.76 0.15
N HIS A 90 3.27 12.92 1.43
CA HIS A 90 2.67 12.16 2.52
C HIS A 90 1.14 12.25 2.50
N MET A 91 0.60 13.48 2.45
CA MET A 91 -0.83 13.72 2.42
C MET A 91 -1.48 13.20 1.13
N PHE A 92 -0.85 13.44 -0.02
CA PHE A 92 -1.38 13.02 -1.32
C PHE A 92 -1.47 11.50 -1.44
N VAL A 93 -0.42 10.77 -1.04
CA VAL A 93 -0.40 9.31 -1.10
C VAL A 93 -1.39 8.70 -0.10
N HIS A 94 -1.56 9.28 1.10
CA HIS A 94 -2.63 8.86 2.02
C HIS A 94 -4.02 9.11 1.46
N LEU A 95 -4.25 10.24 0.78
CA LEU A 95 -5.52 10.51 0.13
C LEU A 95 -5.82 9.47 -0.95
N ALA A 96 -4.83 9.15 -1.80
CA ALA A 96 -4.96 8.09 -2.78
C ALA A 96 -5.28 6.72 -2.15
N ALA A 97 -4.60 6.39 -1.04
CA ALA A 97 -4.87 5.16 -0.28
C ALA A 97 -6.32 5.10 0.24
N ILE A 98 -6.87 6.22 0.74
CA ILE A 98 -8.27 6.31 1.19
C ILE A 98 -9.22 6.11 0.01
N CYS A 99 -9.00 6.79 -1.11
CA CYS A 99 -9.83 6.62 -2.31
C CYS A 99 -9.87 5.17 -2.78
N LEU A 100 -8.71 4.50 -2.85
CA LEU A 100 -8.62 3.09 -3.22
C LEU A 100 -9.31 2.18 -2.21
N GLY A 101 -9.17 2.46 -0.91
CA GLY A 101 -9.86 1.72 0.15
C GLY A 101 -11.39 1.86 0.05
N ILE A 102 -11.91 3.04 -0.27
CA ILE A 102 -13.34 3.25 -0.51
C ILE A 102 -13.83 2.37 -1.67
N VAL A 103 -13.09 2.35 -2.79
CA VAL A 103 -13.42 1.49 -3.94
C VAL A 103 -13.31 0.01 -3.59
N GLY A 104 -12.33 -0.39 -2.78
CA GLY A 104 -12.17 -1.75 -2.28
C GLY A 104 -13.35 -2.20 -1.41
N ILE A 105 -13.85 -1.33 -0.53
CA ILE A 105 -15.03 -1.62 0.28
C ILE A 105 -16.30 -1.64 -0.58
N HIS A 106 -16.42 -0.74 -1.55
CA HIS A 106 -17.51 -0.80 -2.53
C HIS A 106 -17.54 -2.15 -3.27
N ALA A 107 -16.39 -2.70 -3.65
CA ALA A 107 -16.31 -4.00 -4.32
C ALA A 107 -16.84 -5.16 -3.46
N VAL A 108 -16.60 -5.17 -2.14
CA VAL A 108 -17.16 -6.22 -1.26
C VAL A 108 -18.67 -6.08 -1.06
N PHE A 109 -19.19 -4.84 -0.99
CA PHE A 109 -20.63 -4.62 -0.95
C PHE A 109 -21.31 -5.05 -2.24
N LYS A 110 -20.72 -4.72 -3.40
CA LYS A 110 -21.21 -5.20 -4.70
C LYS A 110 -21.19 -6.72 -4.80
N PHE A 111 -20.14 -7.38 -4.30
CA PHE A 111 -20.08 -8.83 -4.23
C PHE A 111 -21.24 -9.43 -3.44
N HIS A 112 -21.52 -8.92 -2.23
CA HIS A 112 -22.62 -9.42 -1.41
C HIS A 112 -24.01 -9.14 -1.99
N ASP A 113 -24.16 -8.12 -2.84
CA ASP A 113 -25.42 -7.84 -3.56
C ASP A 113 -25.65 -8.82 -4.73
N GLN A 114 -24.57 -9.37 -5.30
CA GLN A 114 -24.62 -10.31 -6.42
C GLN A 114 -24.72 -11.80 -6.01
N THR A 115 -24.45 -12.12 -4.75
CA THR A 115 -24.51 -13.49 -4.19
C THR A 115 -25.79 -13.74 -3.41
#